data_AF-A0A645DYC5-F1
#
_entry.id   AF-A0A645DYC5-F1
#
_cell.length_a   1.000
_cell.length_b   1.000
_cell.length_c   1.000
_cell.angle_alpha   90.00
_cell.angle_beta   90.00
_cell.angle_gamma   90.00
#
_symmetry.space_group_name_H-M   'P 1'
#
loop_
_entity.id
_entity.type
_entity.pdbx_description
1 polymer ?
#
loop_
_entity_poly.entity_id
_entity_poly.type
_entity_poly.pdbx_seq_one_letter_code
_entity_poly.pdbx_strand_id
1 'polypeptide(L)'
;MNGYPNFPTGNTLVSELATAMGTYNYSTFVSNIDDGINTVCDNHGYTNFNSVNEYTLTKSELKSEINATRPFVLSMQGGGVGSGHTGKYGNHSVTCVGYGISGTTVYAYLHDGWDSSEHYITFGNWNSSTATWVRP
;
A
#
# COMPACT_ATOMS: atom_id res chain seq x y z
N MET A 1 5.56 18.30 -16.60
CA MET A 1 4.82 18.04 -15.35
C MET A 1 4.94 16.54 -15.12
N ASN A 2 5.74 16.11 -14.14
CA ASN A 2 5.90 14.69 -13.82
C ASN A 2 4.82 14.33 -12.79
N GLY A 3 3.99 13.34 -13.08
CA GLY A 3 2.90 12.91 -12.19
C GLY A 3 1.64 12.50 -12.94
N TYR A 4 0.53 12.41 -12.21
CA TYR A 4 -0.79 12.00 -12.70
C TYR A 4 -1.75 13.21 -12.71
N PRO A 5 -1.66 14.11 -13.72
CA PRO A 5 -2.36 15.40 -13.71
C PRO A 5 -3.88 15.30 -13.81
N ASN A 6 -4.42 14.18 -14.30
CA ASN A 6 -5.86 13.98 -14.41
C ASN A 6 -6.50 13.56 -13.09
N PHE A 7 -5.72 13.11 -12.09
CA PHE A 7 -6.31 12.76 -10.81
C PHE A 7 -6.73 14.03 -10.05
N PRO A 8 -7.91 14.03 -9.42
CA PRO A 8 -8.28 15.07 -8.49
C PRO A 8 -7.38 14.99 -7.24
N THR A 9 -7.29 16.09 -6.49
CA THR A 9 -6.45 16.14 -5.29
C THR A 9 -7.27 15.96 -4.01
N GLY A 10 -6.65 15.43 -2.95
CA GLY A 10 -7.23 15.41 -1.61
C GLY A 10 -8.46 14.52 -1.48
N ASN A 11 -9.49 15.02 -0.78
CA ASN A 11 -10.67 14.23 -0.38
C ASN A 11 -11.47 13.66 -1.55
N THR A 12 -11.41 14.27 -2.73
CA THR A 12 -12.12 13.78 -3.91
C THR A 12 -11.53 12.45 -4.38
N LEU A 13 -10.20 12.37 -4.57
CA LEU A 13 -9.54 11.12 -4.95
C LEU A 13 -9.72 10.03 -3.88
N VAL A 14 -9.62 10.40 -2.60
CA VAL A 14 -9.87 9.46 -1.50
C VAL A 14 -11.30 8.91 -1.55
N SER A 15 -12.30 9.75 -1.86
CA SER A 15 -13.70 9.35 -1.94
C SER A 15 -13.99 8.47 -3.16
N GLU A 16 -13.35 8.76 -4.30
CA GLU A 16 -13.44 7.93 -5.51
C GLU A 16 -12.83 6.55 -5.29
N LEU A 17 -11.63 6.48 -4.70
CA LEU A 17 -10.99 5.22 -4.32
C LEU A 17 -11.85 4.43 -3.33
N ALA A 18 -12.35 5.08 -2.27
CA ALA A 18 -13.20 4.43 -1.28
C ALA A 18 -14.50 3.88 -1.90
N THR A 19 -15.09 4.61 -2.85
CA THR A 19 -16.29 4.15 -3.55
C THR A 19 -15.98 2.97 -4.47
N ALA A 20 -14.92 3.06 -5.28
CA ALA A 20 -14.55 2.02 -6.23
C ALA A 20 -14.10 0.72 -5.54
N MET A 21 -13.46 0.82 -4.38
CA MET A 21 -13.05 -0.33 -3.56
C MET A 21 -14.22 -0.93 -2.74
N GLY A 22 -15.40 -0.30 -2.75
CA GLY A 22 -16.54 -0.74 -1.94
C GLY A 22 -16.32 -0.59 -0.44
N THR A 23 -15.56 0.43 -0.02
CA THR A 23 -15.26 0.69 1.38
C THR A 23 -16.53 0.94 2.18
N TYR A 24 -16.72 0.17 3.25
CA TYR A 24 -17.85 0.31 4.16
C TYR A 24 -17.37 0.25 5.60
N ASN A 25 -17.89 1.15 6.44
CA ASN A 25 -17.52 1.26 7.85
C ASN A 25 -15.99 1.30 8.06
N TYR A 26 -15.32 2.17 7.30
CA TYR A 26 -13.87 2.40 7.34
C TYR A 26 -13.01 1.18 6.93
N SER A 27 -13.60 0.18 6.29
CA SER A 27 -12.92 -1.07 5.91
C SER A 27 -13.19 -1.46 4.46
N THR A 28 -12.20 -2.10 3.86
CA THR A 28 -12.19 -2.56 2.47
C THR A 28 -11.73 -4.00 2.44
N PHE A 29 -12.36 -4.85 1.63
CA PHE A 29 -11.81 -6.18 1.36
C PHE A 29 -10.55 -6.04 0.51
N VAL A 30 -9.46 -6.70 0.89
CA VAL A 30 -8.17 -6.61 0.19
C VAL A 30 -8.32 -6.95 -1.31
N SER A 31 -9.19 -7.90 -1.65
CA SER A 31 -9.52 -8.28 -3.03
C SER A 31 -10.12 -7.17 -3.89
N ASN A 32 -10.58 -6.07 -3.29
CA ASN A 32 -11.18 -4.94 -4.02
C ASN A 32 -10.20 -3.78 -4.20
N ILE A 33 -9.01 -3.85 -3.59
CA ILE A 33 -8.04 -2.74 -3.63
C ILE A 33 -7.50 -2.56 -5.05
N ASP A 34 -7.05 -3.63 -5.70
CA ASP A 34 -6.59 -3.57 -7.09
C ASP A 34 -7.72 -3.17 -8.04
N ASP A 35 -8.87 -3.84 -7.99
CA ASP A 35 -10.03 -3.53 -8.83
C ASP A 35 -10.47 -2.06 -8.70
N GLY A 36 -10.50 -1.53 -7.47
CA GLY A 36 -10.82 -0.14 -7.20
C GLY A 36 -9.78 0.85 -7.76
N ILE A 37 -8.49 0.52 -7.64
CA ILE A 37 -7.40 1.31 -8.25
C ILE A 37 -7.55 1.34 -9.77
N ASN A 38 -7.74 0.18 -10.41
CA ASN A 38 -7.92 0.10 -11.87
C ASN A 38 -9.12 0.94 -12.33
N THR A 39 -10.26 0.82 -11.63
CA THR A 39 -11.47 1.60 -11.93
C THR A 39 -11.22 3.10 -11.87
N VAL A 40 -10.54 3.58 -10.82
CA VAL A 40 -10.24 5.02 -10.68
C VAL A 40 -9.21 5.47 -11.73
N CYS A 41 -8.18 4.67 -12.00
CA CYS A 41 -7.23 4.93 -13.09
C CYS A 41 -7.95 5.08 -14.44
N ASP A 42 -8.83 4.15 -14.79
CA ASP A 42 -9.60 4.16 -16.05
C ASP A 42 -10.51 5.39 -16.16
N ASN A 43 -11.22 5.74 -15.08
CA ASN A 43 -12.09 6.91 -15.03
C ASN A 43 -11.34 8.23 -15.27
N HIS A 44 -10.03 8.26 -14.99
CA HIS A 44 -9.15 9.41 -15.20
C HIS A 44 -8.24 9.28 -16.43
N GLY A 45 -8.50 8.29 -17.29
CA GLY A 45 -7.83 8.11 -18.59
C GLY A 45 -6.46 7.41 -18.50
N TYR A 46 -6.15 6.73 -17.40
CA TYR A 46 -4.91 5.96 -17.22
C TYR A 46 -5.10 4.47 -17.54
N THR A 47 -5.42 4.17 -18.80
CA THR A 47 -5.80 2.81 -19.23
C THR A 47 -4.64 1.82 -19.33
N ASN A 48 -3.41 2.25 -19.08
CA ASN A 48 -2.21 1.41 -19.07
C ASN A 48 -1.83 0.94 -17.66
N PHE A 49 -2.53 1.41 -16.64
CA PHE A 49 -2.30 0.95 -15.28
C PHE A 49 -2.85 -0.45 -15.07
N ASN A 50 -2.03 -1.30 -14.48
CA ASN A 50 -2.39 -2.62 -14.04
C ASN A 50 -2.06 -2.75 -12.56
N SER A 51 -3.10 -2.73 -11.72
CA SER A 51 -2.98 -3.11 -10.33
C SER A 51 -3.28 -4.60 -10.14
N VAL A 52 -2.51 -5.25 -9.27
CA VAL A 52 -2.62 -6.68 -8.98
C VAL A 52 -2.34 -6.94 -7.51
N ASN A 53 -3.21 -7.70 -6.85
CA ASN A 53 -2.97 -8.27 -5.54
C ASN A 53 -2.05 -9.50 -5.59
N GLU A 54 -0.91 -9.41 -4.92
CA GLU A 54 -0.01 -10.53 -4.65
C GLU A 54 -0.18 -10.97 -3.19
N TYR A 55 -0.74 -12.15 -2.97
CA TYR A 55 -1.18 -12.64 -1.65
C TYR A 55 -0.02 -13.15 -0.77
N THR A 56 1.22 -13.07 -1.24
CA THR A 56 2.40 -13.28 -0.41
C THR A 56 3.50 -12.32 -0.80
N LEU A 57 3.90 -11.44 0.13
CA LEU A 57 5.07 -10.59 -0.08
C LEU A 57 6.33 -11.30 0.42
N THR A 58 7.32 -11.43 -0.45
CA THR A 58 8.67 -11.88 -0.10
C THR A 58 9.64 -10.71 0.09
N LYS A 59 10.75 -10.95 0.80
CA LYS A 59 11.84 -9.97 0.92
C LYS A 59 12.44 -9.58 -0.44
N SER A 60 12.41 -10.50 -1.41
CA SER A 60 12.93 -10.25 -2.76
C SER A 60 12.01 -9.31 -3.53
N GLU A 61 10.70 -9.52 -3.45
CA GLU A 61 9.70 -8.65 -4.09
C GLU A 61 9.68 -7.26 -3.49
N LEU A 62 9.72 -7.13 -2.15
CA LEU A 62 9.87 -5.83 -1.49
C LEU A 62 11.06 -5.05 -2.08
N LYS A 63 12.23 -5.68 -2.14
CA LYS A 63 13.44 -5.02 -2.66
C LYS A 63 13.29 -4.71 -4.15
N SER A 64 12.73 -5.63 -4.93
CA SER A 64 12.57 -5.47 -6.37
C SER A 64 11.64 -4.30 -6.72
N GLU A 65 10.50 -4.18 -6.06
CA GLU A 65 9.55 -3.09 -6.33
C GLU A 65 10.11 -1.73 -5.90
N ILE A 66 10.68 -1.65 -4.69
CA ILE A 66 11.27 -0.39 -4.21
C ILE A 66 12.47 0.03 -5.07
N ASN A 67 13.36 -0.89 -5.46
CA ASN A 67 14.47 -0.56 -6.35
C ASN A 67 14.03 -0.16 -7.75
N ALA A 68 12.85 -0.61 -8.19
CA ALA A 68 12.22 -0.17 -9.42
C ALA A 68 11.44 1.16 -9.25
N THR A 69 11.57 1.84 -8.10
CA THR A 69 10.85 3.07 -7.76
C THR A 69 9.33 2.92 -7.78
N ARG A 70 8.83 1.73 -7.44
CA ARG A 70 7.40 1.39 -7.42
C ARG A 70 6.93 1.18 -5.96
N PRO A 71 6.45 2.21 -5.27
CA PRO A 71 5.76 2.02 -4.00
C PRO A 71 4.47 1.22 -4.24
N PHE A 72 4.03 0.47 -3.23
CA PHE A 72 2.88 -0.42 -3.33
C PHE A 72 2.06 -0.40 -2.05
N VAL A 73 0.80 -0.84 -2.11
CA VAL A 73 -0.02 -1.00 -0.89
C VAL A 73 0.35 -2.31 -0.22
N LEU A 74 0.72 -2.26 1.06
CA LEU A 74 0.93 -3.41 1.91
C LEU A 74 -0.27 -3.57 2.84
N SER A 75 -1.12 -4.55 2.57
CA SER A 75 -2.21 -4.96 3.46
C SER A 75 -1.71 -6.04 4.42
N MET A 76 -1.66 -5.74 5.72
CA MET A 76 -1.24 -6.66 6.77
C MET A 76 -2.46 -7.23 7.48
N GLN A 77 -2.51 -8.55 7.67
CA GLN A 77 -3.41 -9.18 8.61
C GLN A 77 -2.65 -9.45 9.91
N GLY A 78 -3.15 -8.94 11.04
CA GLY A 78 -2.48 -9.09 12.34
C GLY A 78 -1.07 -8.49 12.39
N GLY A 79 -0.85 -7.37 11.70
CA GLY A 79 0.40 -6.60 11.76
C GLY A 79 0.79 -6.25 13.19
N GLY A 80 2.06 -6.42 13.51
CA GLY A 80 2.63 -6.12 14.82
C GLY A 80 2.82 -4.62 15.06
N VAL A 81 3.65 -4.28 16.04
CA VAL A 81 4.00 -2.89 16.37
C VAL A 81 5.05 -2.38 15.39
N GLY A 82 4.78 -1.23 14.77
CA GLY A 82 5.75 -0.48 13.96
C GLY A 82 6.55 0.51 14.78
N SER A 83 7.59 1.11 14.20
CA SER A 83 8.28 2.25 14.79
C SER A 83 7.31 3.39 15.05
N GLY A 84 7.58 4.21 16.07
CA GLY A 84 6.73 5.37 16.40
C GLY A 84 5.41 5.03 17.09
N HIS A 85 5.03 3.74 17.17
CA HIS A 85 3.76 3.29 17.71
C HIS A 85 3.92 2.48 18.99
N THR A 86 2.96 2.62 19.91
CA THR A 86 2.82 1.74 21.09
C THR A 86 1.83 0.60 20.83
N GLY A 87 0.93 0.78 19.86
CA GLY A 87 -0.07 -0.19 19.43
C GLY A 87 0.37 -1.02 18.23
N LYS A 88 -0.28 -2.17 18.04
CA LYS A 88 -0.14 -3.01 16.84
C LYS A 88 -0.93 -2.41 15.68
N TYR A 89 -0.45 -2.57 14.44
CA TYR A 89 -1.24 -2.24 13.25
C TYR A 89 -2.50 -3.09 13.12
N GLY A 90 -2.47 -4.36 13.53
CA GLY A 90 -3.62 -5.25 13.38
C GLY A 90 -3.95 -5.51 11.91
N ASN A 91 -5.23 -5.42 11.53
CA ASN A 91 -5.63 -5.50 10.13
C ASN A 91 -5.59 -4.09 9.54
N HIS A 92 -4.55 -3.78 8.76
CA HIS A 92 -4.33 -2.43 8.24
C HIS A 92 -3.61 -2.44 6.91
N SER A 93 -3.97 -1.50 6.03
CA SER A 93 -3.30 -1.29 4.75
C SER A 93 -2.50 0.01 4.79
N VAL A 94 -1.27 -0.05 4.35
CA VAL A 94 -0.31 1.07 4.39
C VAL A 94 0.38 1.19 3.03
N THR A 95 0.99 2.32 2.73
CA THR A 95 1.86 2.44 1.53
C THR A 95 3.28 2.04 1.91
N CYS A 96 3.83 1.01 1.28
CA CYS A 96 5.25 0.68 1.42
C CYS A 96 6.07 1.50 0.42
N VAL A 97 7.00 2.30 0.94
CA VAL A 97 7.79 3.28 0.18
C VAL A 97 9.29 3.04 0.20
N GLY A 98 9.75 2.12 1.04
CA GLY A 98 11.18 1.85 1.18
C GLY A 98 11.48 0.55 1.91
N TYR A 99 12.77 0.24 2.03
CA TYR A 99 13.25 -0.82 2.90
C TYR A 99 14.59 -0.46 3.53
N GLY A 100 14.83 -1.00 4.72
CA GLY A 100 16.11 -0.93 5.43
C GLY A 100 16.64 -2.31 5.79
N ILE A 101 17.95 -2.44 5.95
CA ILE A 101 18.59 -3.68 6.39
C ILE A 101 19.54 -3.36 7.55
N SER A 102 19.37 -4.06 8.68
CA SER A 102 20.30 -4.03 9.81
C SER A 102 20.64 -5.45 10.22
N GLY A 103 21.89 -5.86 9.97
CA GLY A 103 22.29 -7.27 10.08
C GLY A 103 21.47 -8.16 9.14
N THR A 104 20.76 -9.14 9.71
CA THR A 104 19.87 -10.06 8.96
C THR A 104 18.41 -9.59 8.93
N THR A 105 18.09 -8.52 9.67
CA THR A 105 16.73 -7.97 9.78
C THR A 105 16.44 -7.05 8.60
N VAL A 106 15.28 -7.25 7.98
CA VAL A 106 14.75 -6.37 6.93
C VAL A 106 13.59 -5.58 7.53
N TYR A 107 13.54 -4.30 7.23
CA TYR A 107 12.46 -3.40 7.61
C TYR A 107 11.76 -2.90 6.35
N ALA A 108 10.44 -2.87 6.35
CA ALA A 108 9.64 -2.19 5.33
C ALA A 108 9.33 -0.78 5.84
N TYR A 109 9.62 0.25 5.04
CA TYR A 109 9.32 1.65 5.36
C TYR A 109 7.96 2.01 4.78
N LEU A 110 7.16 2.74 5.57
CA LEU A 110 5.71 2.84 5.44
C LEU A 110 5.26 4.30 5.59
N HIS A 111 4.25 4.67 4.81
CA HIS A 111 3.29 5.70 5.18
C HIS A 111 1.97 5.02 5.55
N ASP A 112 1.59 5.12 6.83
CA ASP A 112 0.47 4.37 7.41
C ASP A 112 -0.86 5.12 7.42
N GLY A 113 -0.83 6.42 7.07
CA GLY A 113 -2.01 7.27 7.00
C GLY A 113 -2.51 7.80 8.35
N TRP A 114 -1.80 7.55 9.46
CA TRP A 114 -2.15 8.11 10.77
C TRP A 114 -1.43 9.42 11.07
N ASP A 115 -0.23 9.60 10.51
CA ASP A 115 0.49 10.86 10.53
C ASP A 115 1.32 11.05 9.24
N SER A 116 2.09 12.13 9.17
CA SER A 116 2.89 12.50 8.00
C SER A 116 4.32 11.94 8.03
N SER A 117 4.70 11.21 9.07
CA SER A 117 6.03 10.66 9.25
C SER A 117 6.18 9.37 8.46
N GLU A 118 7.41 9.03 8.11
CA GLU A 118 7.74 7.68 7.68
C GLU A 118 7.89 6.80 8.93
N HIS A 119 7.25 5.64 8.91
CA HIS A 119 7.41 4.60 9.92
C HIS A 119 8.01 3.35 9.29
N TYR A 120 8.38 2.37 10.11
CA TYR A 120 8.81 1.08 9.61
C TYR A 120 8.26 -0.07 10.44
N ILE A 121 8.19 -1.24 9.82
CA ILE A 121 7.89 -2.49 10.51
C ILE A 121 8.95 -3.53 10.12
N THR A 122 9.33 -4.38 11.07
CA THR A 122 10.15 -5.56 10.77
C THR A 122 9.41 -6.45 9.78
N PHE A 123 10.06 -6.82 8.69
CA PHE A 123 9.49 -7.66 7.64
C PHE A 123 9.01 -9.00 8.20
N GLY A 124 7.76 -9.37 7.92
CA GLY A 124 7.14 -10.59 8.43
C GLY A 124 6.53 -10.44 9.83
N ASN A 125 6.52 -9.25 10.42
CA ASN A 125 5.81 -8.98 11.67
C ASN A 125 4.30 -8.80 11.42
N TRP A 126 3.67 -9.82 10.84
CA TRP A 126 2.25 -9.94 10.51
C TRP A 126 1.90 -11.43 10.37
N ASN A 127 0.62 -11.79 10.46
CA ASN A 127 0.18 -13.17 10.25
C ASN A 127 0.17 -13.54 8.77
N SER A 128 -0.30 -12.60 7.94
CA SER A 128 -0.28 -12.69 6.47
C SER A 128 -0.19 -11.27 5.88
N SER A 129 0.18 -11.18 4.61
CA SER A 129 0.30 -9.91 3.91
C SER A 129 -0.09 -10.05 2.44
N THR A 130 -0.75 -9.03 1.92
CA THR A 130 -0.98 -8.86 0.48
C THR A 130 -0.28 -7.57 0.03
N ALA A 131 0.45 -7.66 -1.07
CA ALA A 131 1.00 -6.49 -1.73
C ALA A 131 0.14 -6.17 -2.95
N THR A 132 -0.47 -4.99 -2.99
CA THR A 132 -1.16 -4.51 -4.20
C THR A 132 -0.17 -3.69 -5.01
N TRP A 133 0.30 -4.28 -6.11
CA TRP A 133 1.21 -3.64 -7.04
C TRP A 133 0.40 -2.71 -7.94
N VAL A 134 1.00 -1.60 -8.38
CA VAL A 134 0.36 -0.67 -9.32
C VAL A 134 1.41 -0.29 -10.36
N ARG A 135 1.23 -0.73 -11.61
CA ARG A 135 2.24 -0.60 -12.66
C ARG A 135 1.64 0.03 -13.92
N PRO A 136 2.21 1.12 -14.47
CA PRO A 136 1.83 1.67 -15.77
C PRO A 136 2.32 0.79 -16.95
#